data_AF-A0A537G560-F1
#
_entry.id   AF-A0A537G560-F1
#
_cell.length_a   1.000
_cell.length_b   1.000
_cell.length_c   1.000
_cell.angle_alpha   90.00
_cell.angle_beta   90.00
_cell.angle_gamma   90.00
#
_symmetry.space_group_name_H-M   'P 1'
#
loop_
_entity.id
_entity.type
_entity.pdbx_description
1 polymer ?
#
loop_
_entity_poly.entity_id
_entity_poly.type
_entity_poly.pdbx_seq_one_letter_code
_entity_poly.pdbx_strand_id
1 'polypeptide(L)'
;KPFGFMPHYPGPGVGGHCIPKDPFYLVYKAKKVGMNLRLVATAKTVNTMMPRHVVERLDNALKRQGKKLDKSTVSLWGLAYKGQVRDTRRSPAVDILKLLRHRKATVRPYDPYVRSVHLGTTAIESTPSIEESVQDADCILIATAHKAFGRVDLRKLAGRMKRDPLMFDSRNMLSRTSCEAAGFKYLGTGRP
;
A
#
# COMPACT_ATOMS: atom_id res chain seq x y z
N LYS A 1 -30.61 -13.79 -12.39
CA LYS A 1 -29.95 -13.59 -11.07
C LYS A 1 -28.45 -13.52 -11.30
N PRO A 2 -27.73 -12.44 -10.96
CA PRO A 2 -26.28 -12.50 -11.01
C PRO A 2 -25.85 -13.45 -9.88
N PHE A 3 -25.25 -14.58 -10.24
CA PHE A 3 -24.61 -15.47 -9.29
C PHE A 3 -23.50 -14.69 -8.58
N GLY A 4 -23.59 -14.59 -7.25
CA GLY A 4 -22.54 -14.48 -6.21
C GLY A 4 -21.12 -13.99 -6.55
N PHE A 5 -20.91 -13.19 -7.59
CA PHE A 5 -19.60 -12.73 -7.99
C PHE A 5 -19.19 -11.59 -7.07
N MET A 6 -18.38 -11.93 -6.09
CA MET A 6 -17.66 -10.97 -5.26
C MET A 6 -16.26 -10.79 -5.86
N PRO A 7 -16.00 -9.71 -6.60
CA PRO A 7 -14.70 -9.51 -7.22
C PRO A 7 -13.62 -9.30 -6.15
N HIS A 8 -12.51 -10.01 -6.31
CA HIS A 8 -11.29 -9.80 -5.55
C HIS A 8 -10.28 -9.07 -6.42
N TYR A 9 -9.77 -7.94 -5.92
CA TYR A 9 -8.82 -7.11 -6.66
C TYR A 9 -7.41 -7.22 -6.07
N PRO A 10 -6.35 -7.22 -6.91
CA PRO A 10 -4.97 -7.17 -6.45
C PRO A 10 -4.71 -6.01 -5.48
N GLY A 11 -3.72 -6.17 -4.62
CA GLY A 11 -3.40 -5.18 -3.59
C GLY A 11 -2.03 -5.39 -2.97
N PRO A 12 -1.67 -4.53 -2.00
CA PRO A 12 -0.39 -4.61 -1.30
C PRO A 12 -0.30 -5.78 -0.31
N GLY A 13 -1.36 -6.57 -0.17
CA GLY A 13 -1.45 -7.71 0.73
C GLY A 13 -2.83 -7.85 1.33
N VAL A 14 -2.94 -8.69 2.34
CA VAL A 14 -4.20 -8.98 3.05
C VAL A 14 -4.02 -8.74 4.53
N GLY A 15 -4.90 -7.91 5.12
CA GLY A 15 -4.87 -7.58 6.54
C GLY A 15 -6.18 -7.88 7.26
N GLY A 16 -6.33 -7.35 8.47
CA GLY A 16 -7.47 -7.62 9.35
C GLY A 16 -7.31 -8.90 10.18
N HIS A 17 -8.39 -9.35 10.82
CA HIS A 17 -8.35 -10.49 11.75
C HIS A 17 -8.57 -11.84 11.10
N CYS A 18 -9.57 -11.95 10.23
CA CYS A 18 -10.06 -13.25 9.79
C CYS A 18 -9.12 -13.90 8.76
N ILE A 19 -8.87 -13.21 7.64
CA ILE A 19 -8.09 -13.78 6.53
C ILE A 19 -6.62 -14.04 6.89
N PRO A 20 -5.94 -13.20 7.69
CA PRO A 20 -4.57 -13.49 8.13
C PRO A 20 -4.45 -14.50 9.28
N LYS A 21 -5.54 -15.02 9.84
CA LYS A 21 -5.51 -15.94 11.00
C LYS A 21 -6.17 -17.28 10.71
N ASP A 22 -7.39 -17.27 10.19
CA ASP A 22 -8.22 -18.48 10.08
C ASP A 22 -7.61 -19.52 9.13
N PRO A 23 -7.05 -19.13 7.96
CA PRO A 23 -6.34 -20.06 7.09
C PRO A 23 -5.13 -20.71 7.77
N PHE A 24 -4.44 -19.99 8.67
CA PHE A 24 -3.28 -20.51 9.39
C PHE A 24 -3.69 -21.57 10.40
N TYR A 25 -4.76 -21.29 11.14
CA TYR A 25 -5.32 -22.25 12.09
C TYR A 25 -5.80 -23.51 11.36
N LEU A 26 -6.47 -23.35 10.21
CA LEU A 26 -6.91 -24.48 9.39
C LEU A 26 -5.74 -25.31 8.87
N VAL A 27 -4.70 -24.69 8.29
CA VAL A 27 -3.49 -25.40 7.84
C VAL A 27 -2.81 -26.14 8.99
N TYR A 28 -2.73 -25.51 10.17
CA TYR A 28 -2.15 -26.13 11.36
C TYR A 28 -2.95 -27.34 11.84
N LYS A 29 -4.29 -27.23 11.91
CA LYS A 29 -5.16 -28.34 12.30
C LYS A 29 -5.17 -29.48 11.28
N ALA A 30 -5.21 -29.16 9.99
CA ALA A 30 -5.16 -30.15 8.91
C ALA A 30 -3.87 -30.98 8.97
N LYS A 31 -2.72 -30.34 9.23
CA LYS A 31 -1.45 -31.06 9.40
C LYS A 31 -1.48 -32.07 10.55
N LYS A 32 -2.19 -31.79 11.65
CA LYS A 32 -2.31 -32.73 12.77
C LYS A 32 -3.08 -34.01 12.44
N VAL A 33 -3.92 -33.98 11.40
CA VAL A 33 -4.68 -35.14 10.91
C VAL A 33 -4.11 -35.70 9.60
N GLY A 34 -2.85 -35.39 9.28
CA GLY A 34 -2.16 -35.89 8.08
C GLY A 34 -2.56 -35.21 6.76
N MET A 35 -3.38 -34.15 6.79
CA MET A 35 -3.81 -33.43 5.59
C MET A 35 -2.90 -32.23 5.28
N ASN A 36 -2.38 -32.16 4.05
CA ASN A 36 -1.58 -31.04 3.58
C ASN A 36 -2.36 -30.11 2.65
N LEU A 37 -2.86 -28.99 3.18
CA LEU A 37 -3.61 -27.98 2.44
C LEU A 37 -2.69 -27.05 1.63
N ARG A 38 -2.06 -27.58 0.58
CA ARG A 38 -1.06 -26.89 -0.24
C ARG A 38 -1.56 -25.56 -0.81
N LEU A 39 -2.78 -25.51 -1.35
CA LEU A 39 -3.34 -24.27 -1.92
C LEU A 39 -3.44 -23.14 -0.88
N VAL A 40 -3.95 -23.45 0.32
CA VAL A 40 -4.11 -22.47 1.41
C VAL A 40 -2.75 -21.96 1.88
N ALA A 41 -1.76 -22.86 2.00
CA ALA A 41 -0.40 -22.50 2.36
C ALA A 41 0.25 -21.58 1.29
N THR A 42 0.09 -21.90 0.01
CA THR A 42 0.61 -21.07 -1.10
C THR A 42 -0.05 -19.70 -1.13
N ALA A 43 -1.39 -19.63 -1.02
CA ALA A 43 -2.12 -18.37 -1.01
C ALA A 43 -1.64 -17.46 0.13
N LYS A 44 -1.43 -18.02 1.32
CA LYS A 44 -0.83 -17.31 2.45
C LYS A 44 0.56 -16.75 2.10
N THR A 45 1.44 -17.59 1.56
CA THR A 45 2.82 -17.19 1.21
C THR A 45 2.79 -16.02 0.22
N VAL A 46 2.00 -16.13 -0.85
CA VAL A 46 1.81 -15.05 -1.83
C VAL A 46 1.33 -13.77 -1.16
N ASN A 47 0.26 -13.84 -0.35
CA ASN A 47 -0.31 -12.66 0.31
C ASN A 47 0.66 -11.98 1.29
N THR A 48 1.50 -12.76 1.96
CA THR A 48 2.49 -12.25 2.94
C THR A 48 3.70 -11.61 2.25
N MET A 49 4.01 -12.01 1.00
CA MET A 49 5.10 -11.41 0.21
C MET A 49 4.72 -10.09 -0.46
N MET A 50 3.43 -9.79 -0.60
CA MET A 50 2.95 -8.61 -1.34
C MET A 50 3.49 -7.25 -0.84
N PRO A 51 3.61 -6.98 0.47
CA PRO A 51 4.22 -5.73 0.95
C PRO A 51 5.64 -5.53 0.43
N ARG A 52 6.45 -6.60 0.45
CA ARG A 52 7.82 -6.60 -0.08
C ARG A 52 7.84 -6.39 -1.59
N HIS A 53 6.96 -7.10 -2.30
CA HIS A 53 6.82 -6.95 -3.75
C HIS A 53 6.48 -5.51 -4.15
N VAL A 54 5.57 -4.85 -3.42
CA VAL A 54 5.24 -3.43 -3.63
C VAL A 54 6.46 -2.54 -3.41
N VAL A 55 7.21 -2.72 -2.32
CA VAL A 55 8.41 -1.90 -2.08
C VAL A 55 9.48 -2.11 -3.15
N GLU A 56 9.68 -3.34 -3.64
CA GLU A 56 10.62 -3.64 -4.72
C GLU A 56 10.18 -3.00 -6.05
N ARG A 57 8.88 -3.03 -6.37
CA ARG A 57 8.31 -2.35 -7.54
C ARG A 57 8.51 -0.84 -7.46
N LEU A 58 8.30 -0.25 -6.28
CA LEU A 58 8.52 1.18 -6.05
C LEU A 58 9.99 1.55 -6.28
N ASP A 59 10.91 0.81 -5.66
CA ASP A 59 12.36 1.01 -5.79
C ASP A 59 12.81 0.96 -7.26
N ASN A 60 12.36 -0.06 -8.00
CA ASN A 60 12.67 -0.20 -9.42
C ASN A 60 12.11 0.97 -10.26
N ALA A 61 10.92 1.46 -9.95
CA ALA A 61 10.32 2.59 -10.64
C ALA A 61 11.06 3.91 -10.36
N LEU A 62 11.48 4.15 -9.12
CA LEU A 62 12.32 5.29 -8.76
C LEU A 62 13.69 5.22 -9.45
N LYS A 63 14.33 4.04 -9.49
CA LYS A 63 15.61 3.84 -10.18
C LYS A 63 15.53 4.16 -11.67
N ARG A 64 14.43 3.79 -12.35
CA ARG A 64 14.18 4.16 -13.76
C ARG A 64 14.07 5.67 -13.98
N GLN A 65 13.85 6.45 -12.93
CA GLN A 65 13.86 7.92 -12.94
C GLN A 65 15.17 8.52 -12.45
N GLY A 66 16.22 7.70 -12.23
CA GLY A 66 17.48 8.15 -11.64
C GLY A 66 17.41 8.47 -10.15
N LYS A 67 16.31 8.13 -9.46
CA LYS A 67 16.11 8.37 -8.03
C LYS A 67 16.49 7.13 -7.21
N LYS A 68 17.12 7.33 -6.05
CA LYS A 68 17.44 6.25 -5.11
C LYS A 68 16.44 6.26 -3.96
N LEU A 69 15.87 5.09 -3.61
CA LEU A 69 14.84 4.97 -2.58
C LEU A 69 15.27 5.54 -1.22
N ASP A 70 16.53 5.36 -0.83
CA ASP A 70 17.11 5.86 0.43
C ASP A 70 17.33 7.38 0.46
N LYS A 71 17.19 8.05 -0.69
CA LYS A 71 17.21 9.52 -0.84
C LYS A 71 15.85 10.08 -1.25
N SER A 72 14.82 9.24 -1.33
CA SER A 72 13.49 9.62 -1.76
C SER A 72 12.55 9.81 -0.58
N THR A 73 11.64 10.77 -0.74
CA THR A 73 10.50 10.95 0.16
C THR A 73 9.27 10.26 -0.43
N VAL A 74 8.72 9.28 0.30
CA VAL A 74 7.53 8.51 -0.05
C VAL A 74 6.34 9.02 0.75
N SER A 75 5.35 9.61 0.07
CA SER A 75 4.04 9.88 0.63
C SER A 75 3.21 8.58 0.64
N LEU A 76 3.04 7.96 1.79
CA LEU A 76 2.33 6.68 1.94
C LEU A 76 0.86 6.94 2.28
N TRP A 77 -0.04 6.72 1.33
CA TRP A 77 -1.47 6.93 1.52
C TRP A 77 -2.18 5.67 1.99
N GLY A 78 -2.67 5.72 3.23
CA GLY A 78 -3.32 4.62 3.92
C GLY A 78 -2.43 3.95 4.96
N LEU A 79 -3.00 3.72 6.13
CA LEU A 79 -2.44 2.97 7.27
C LEU A 79 -3.39 1.85 7.70
N ALA A 80 -4.70 2.05 7.57
CA ALA A 80 -5.70 1.03 7.85
C ALA A 80 -5.58 -0.18 6.90
N TYR A 81 -6.04 -1.36 7.35
CA TYR A 81 -5.95 -2.58 6.53
C TYR A 81 -6.94 -2.59 5.35
N LYS A 82 -7.99 -1.76 5.42
CA LYS A 82 -9.06 -1.62 4.41
C LYS A 82 -9.51 -0.17 4.36
N GLY A 83 -10.07 0.25 3.21
CA GLY A 83 -10.67 1.56 3.08
C GLY A 83 -11.81 1.80 4.08
N GLN A 84 -11.93 3.06 4.51
CA GLN A 84 -13.03 3.60 5.34
C GLN A 84 -13.09 3.03 6.76
N VAL A 85 -12.03 2.39 7.25
CA VAL A 85 -11.92 1.93 8.63
C VAL A 85 -10.67 2.49 9.27
N ARG A 86 -10.62 2.51 10.61
CA ARG A 86 -9.46 2.93 11.41
C ARG A 86 -8.57 1.79 11.90
N ASP A 87 -8.93 0.54 11.56
CA ASP A 87 -8.25 -0.64 12.07
C ASP A 87 -6.94 -0.88 11.31
N THR A 88 -5.83 -0.86 12.03
CA THR A 88 -4.46 -1.03 11.50
C THR A 88 -3.88 -2.40 11.82
N ARG A 89 -4.64 -3.27 12.51
CA ARG A 89 -4.17 -4.59 12.92
C ARG A 89 -3.87 -5.44 11.68
N ARG A 90 -2.62 -5.92 11.60
CA ARG A 90 -2.07 -6.67 10.46
C ARG A 90 -2.24 -5.94 9.12
N SER A 91 -2.19 -4.60 9.13
CA SER A 91 -2.30 -3.83 7.90
C SER A 91 -1.08 -4.03 7.00
N PRO A 92 -1.26 -4.38 5.72
CA PRO A 92 -0.14 -4.46 4.77
C PRO A 92 0.52 -3.09 4.55
N ALA A 93 -0.22 -1.99 4.74
CA ALA A 93 0.34 -0.64 4.67
C ALA A 93 1.36 -0.37 5.78
N VAL A 94 1.12 -0.91 6.98
CA VAL A 94 2.07 -0.82 8.11
C VAL A 94 3.33 -1.64 7.84
N ASP A 95 3.20 -2.79 7.18
CA ASP A 95 4.37 -3.59 6.78
C ASP A 95 5.17 -2.91 5.66
N ILE A 96 4.51 -2.26 4.69
CA ILE A 96 5.15 -1.39 3.70
C ILE A 96 5.92 -0.26 4.39
N LEU A 97 5.28 0.44 5.34
CA LEU A 97 5.91 1.51 6.11
C LEU A 97 7.21 1.05 6.79
N LYS A 98 7.18 -0.11 7.46
CA LYS A 98 8.36 -0.72 8.09
C LYS A 98 9.47 -1.00 7.07
N LEU A 99 9.12 -1.63 5.95
CA LEU A 99 10.08 -2.01 4.91
C LEU A 99 10.74 -0.78 4.26
N LEU A 100 9.97 0.27 3.99
CA LEU A 100 10.50 1.52 3.44
C LEU A 100 11.48 2.20 4.41
N ARG A 101 11.13 2.28 5.69
CA ARG A 101 12.01 2.83 6.74
C ARG A 101 13.27 1.99 6.91
N HIS A 102 13.16 0.67 6.88
CA HIS A 102 14.31 -0.23 6.89
C HIS A 102 15.25 0.01 5.70
N ARG A 103 14.69 0.37 4.53
CA ARG A 103 15.46 0.79 3.35
C ARG A 103 15.87 2.27 3.37
N LYS A 104 15.79 2.93 4.54
CA LYS A 104 16.18 4.32 4.79
C LYS A 104 15.42 5.38 3.98
N ALA A 105 14.28 5.02 3.38
CA ALA A 105 13.42 6.01 2.72
C ALA A 105 12.78 6.93 3.77
N THR A 106 12.63 8.22 3.43
CA THR A 106 11.81 9.13 4.21
C THR A 106 10.35 8.83 3.91
N VAL A 107 9.55 8.44 4.91
CA VAL A 107 8.14 8.10 4.69
C VAL A 107 7.24 9.07 5.43
N ARG A 108 6.28 9.66 4.72
CA ARG A 108 5.23 10.51 5.26
C ARG A 108 3.89 9.82 5.07
N PRO A 109 3.38 9.11 6.10
CA PRO A 109 2.11 8.44 5.98
C PRO A 109 0.96 9.43 6.10
N TYR A 110 -0.12 9.21 5.36
CA TYR A 110 -1.38 9.93 5.50
C TYR A 110 -2.54 8.94 5.48
N ASP A 111 -3.37 8.97 6.52
CA ASP A 111 -4.63 8.22 6.57
C ASP A 111 -5.73 9.07 7.23
N PRO A 112 -6.87 9.29 6.57
CA PRO A 112 -7.94 10.13 7.11
C PRO A 112 -8.67 9.53 8.33
N TYR A 113 -8.46 8.25 8.65
CA TYR A 113 -9.12 7.54 9.75
C TYR A 113 -8.15 7.10 10.86
N VAL A 114 -6.83 7.19 10.62
CA VAL A 114 -5.79 6.70 11.53
C VAL A 114 -4.84 7.84 11.86
N ARG A 115 -4.84 8.27 13.12
CA ARG A 115 -3.93 9.34 13.59
C ARG A 115 -2.49 8.87 13.69
N SER A 116 -2.25 7.66 14.18
CA SER A 116 -0.90 7.12 14.30
C SER A 116 -0.88 5.59 14.33
N VAL A 117 0.29 5.02 14.08
CA VAL A 117 0.60 3.60 14.22
C VAL A 117 1.86 3.41 15.04
N HIS A 118 1.95 2.30 15.77
CA HIS A 118 3.12 1.97 16.57
C HIS A 118 4.00 0.94 15.84
N LEU A 119 5.29 1.25 15.71
CA LEU A 119 6.33 0.35 15.25
C LEU A 119 7.24 0.02 16.42
N GLY A 120 6.92 -1.05 17.15
CA GLY A 120 7.56 -1.33 18.44
C GLY A 120 7.19 -0.24 19.45
N THR A 121 8.19 0.45 20.01
CA THR A 121 8.00 1.56 20.95
C THR A 121 7.86 2.93 20.26
N THR A 122 8.06 3.02 18.95
CA THR A 122 8.00 4.28 18.21
C THR A 122 6.60 4.51 17.64
N ALA A 123 5.96 5.61 18.03
CA ALA A 123 4.76 6.10 17.38
C ALA A 123 5.11 6.82 16.07
N ILE A 124 4.40 6.49 15.00
CA ILE A 124 4.48 7.16 13.70
C ILE A 124 3.15 7.84 13.44
N GLU A 125 3.17 9.16 13.43
CA GLU A 125 2.00 9.99 13.17
C GLU A 125 1.68 10.03 11.67
N SER A 126 0.39 9.98 11.36
CA SER A 126 -0.13 10.39 10.06
C SER A 126 0.05 11.89 9.91
N THR A 127 0.40 12.35 8.71
CA THR A 127 0.46 13.79 8.43
C THR A 127 -0.92 14.42 8.64
N PRO A 128 -0.98 15.70 9.06
CA PRO A 128 -2.25 16.40 9.31
C PRO A 128 -3.14 16.51 8.07
N SER A 129 -2.55 16.67 6.90
CA SER A 129 -3.25 16.81 5.63
C SER A 129 -2.62 15.99 4.51
N ILE A 130 -3.41 15.78 3.45
CA ILE A 130 -2.93 15.11 2.24
C ILE A 130 -1.93 16.00 1.50
N GLU A 131 -2.13 17.32 1.52
CA GLU A 131 -1.19 18.29 0.95
C GLU A 131 0.18 18.27 1.63
N GLU A 132 0.22 18.19 2.97
CA GLU A 132 1.49 18.08 3.71
C GLU A 132 2.20 16.75 3.43
N SER A 133 1.44 15.67 3.21
CA SER A 133 2.03 14.36 2.90
C SER A 133 2.88 14.38 1.63
N VAL A 134 2.48 15.20 0.64
CA VAL A 134 3.08 15.23 -0.70
C VAL A 134 4.12 16.33 -0.89
N GLN A 135 4.23 17.30 0.03
CA GLN A 135 5.11 18.45 -0.12
C GLN A 135 6.57 18.01 -0.37
N ASP A 136 7.17 18.34 -1.51
CA ASP A 136 8.53 17.91 -1.91
C ASP A 136 8.74 16.38 -1.88
N ALA A 137 7.67 15.60 -2.04
CA ALA A 137 7.75 14.15 -2.15
C ALA A 137 8.21 13.72 -3.55
N ASP A 138 8.90 12.59 -3.62
CA ASP A 138 9.31 11.96 -4.88
C ASP A 138 8.22 11.05 -5.44
N CYS A 139 7.40 10.46 -4.57
CA CYS A 139 6.31 9.59 -4.96
C CYS A 139 5.13 9.59 -3.97
N ILE A 140 3.96 9.26 -4.50
CA ILE A 140 2.79 8.83 -3.73
C ILE A 140 2.66 7.32 -3.89
N LEU A 141 2.47 6.61 -2.78
CA LEU A 141 2.13 5.18 -2.76
C LEU A 141 0.77 5.00 -2.09
N ILE A 142 -0.25 4.61 -2.87
CA ILE A 142 -1.58 4.28 -2.34
C ILE A 142 -1.56 2.83 -1.86
N ALA A 143 -1.57 2.63 -0.55
CA ALA A 143 -1.62 1.32 0.09
C ALA A 143 -3.04 0.92 0.53
N THR A 144 -3.88 1.90 0.89
CA THR A 144 -5.26 1.61 1.33
C THR A 144 -6.26 2.36 0.48
N ALA A 145 -7.35 1.68 0.10
CA ALA A 145 -8.32 2.23 -0.84
C ALA A 145 -9.33 3.19 -0.19
N HIS A 146 -8.87 4.33 0.34
CA HIS A 146 -9.78 5.33 0.90
C HIS A 146 -10.49 6.12 -0.20
N LYS A 147 -11.83 6.23 -0.16
CA LYS A 147 -12.63 7.01 -1.12
C LYS A 147 -12.12 8.45 -1.28
N ALA A 148 -11.57 9.04 -0.21
CA ALA A 148 -10.97 10.36 -0.22
C ALA A 148 -9.85 10.50 -1.27
N PHE A 149 -9.03 9.46 -1.47
CA PHE A 149 -7.91 9.49 -2.41
C PHE A 149 -8.35 9.52 -3.87
N GLY A 150 -9.55 9.02 -4.18
CA GLY A 150 -10.11 9.06 -5.54
C GLY A 150 -10.72 10.39 -5.93
N ARG A 151 -10.78 11.37 -5.02
CA ARG A 151 -11.44 12.68 -5.21
C ARG A 151 -10.45 13.86 -5.15
N VAL A 152 -9.16 13.56 -5.15
CA VAL A 152 -8.10 14.57 -5.02
C VAL A 152 -7.88 15.29 -6.34
N ASP A 153 -7.46 16.55 -6.26
CA ASP A 153 -6.96 17.27 -7.43
C ASP A 153 -5.50 16.85 -7.70
N LEU A 154 -5.32 15.97 -8.68
CA LEU A 154 -4.01 15.44 -9.05
C LEU A 154 -3.05 16.53 -9.52
N ARG A 155 -3.51 17.57 -10.23
CA ARG A 155 -2.62 18.65 -10.71
C ARG A 155 -2.11 19.49 -9.54
N LYS A 156 -3.01 19.83 -8.60
CA LYS A 156 -2.65 20.55 -7.37
C LYS A 156 -1.60 19.77 -6.56
N LEU A 157 -1.75 18.45 -6.47
CA LEU A 157 -0.79 17.61 -5.77
C LEU A 157 0.57 17.52 -6.49
N ALA A 158 0.56 17.30 -7.81
CA ALA A 158 1.79 17.26 -8.60
C ALA A 158 2.60 18.55 -8.48
N GLY A 159 1.93 19.71 -8.46
CA GLY A 159 2.58 21.02 -8.29
C GLY A 159 3.25 21.25 -6.94
N ARG A 160 2.97 20.41 -5.93
CA ARG A 160 3.61 20.44 -4.60
C ARG A 160 4.75 19.44 -4.45
N MET A 161 4.92 18.56 -5.42
CA MET A 161 5.90 17.48 -5.38
C MET A 161 7.18 17.87 -6.14
N LYS A 162 8.23 17.05 -5.98
CA LYS A 162 9.44 17.18 -6.80
C LYS A 162 9.15 16.87 -8.26
N ARG A 163 10.07 17.29 -9.13
CA ARG A 163 10.05 16.96 -10.57
C ARG A 163 9.89 15.47 -10.81
N ASP A 164 9.17 15.13 -11.88
CA ASP A 164 8.83 13.76 -12.28
C ASP A 164 8.23 12.94 -11.13
N PRO A 165 7.12 13.38 -10.51
CA PRO A 165 6.53 12.67 -9.39
C PRO A 165 5.98 11.30 -9.82
N LEU A 166 6.22 10.27 -9.01
CA LEU A 166 5.70 8.92 -9.24
C LEU A 166 4.38 8.73 -8.49
N MET A 167 3.32 8.32 -9.18
CA MET A 167 2.08 7.81 -8.59
C MET A 167 2.10 6.28 -8.64
N PHE A 168 2.32 5.62 -7.50
CA PHE A 168 2.16 4.18 -7.38
C PHE A 168 0.81 3.85 -6.71
N ASP A 169 -0.14 3.47 -7.54
CA ASP A 169 -1.46 3.04 -7.11
C ASP A 169 -1.53 1.51 -6.97
N SER A 170 -1.21 1.00 -5.78
CA SER A 170 -1.25 -0.45 -5.52
C SER A 170 -2.66 -1.02 -5.41
N ARG A 171 -3.69 -0.15 -5.40
CA ARG A 171 -5.11 -0.49 -5.24
C ARG A 171 -5.93 -0.24 -6.50
N ASN A 172 -5.31 0.25 -7.57
CA ASN A 172 -5.94 0.55 -8.86
C ASN A 172 -7.16 1.48 -8.73
N MET A 173 -7.10 2.44 -7.82
CA MET A 173 -8.15 3.45 -7.57
C MET A 173 -8.21 4.55 -8.61
N LEU A 174 -7.07 4.92 -9.19
CA LEU A 174 -6.92 6.06 -10.09
C LEU A 174 -6.76 5.58 -11.53
N SER A 175 -7.16 6.45 -12.47
CA SER A 175 -6.89 6.24 -13.88
C SER A 175 -5.45 6.61 -14.21
N ARG A 176 -4.78 5.76 -15.00
CA ARG A 176 -3.46 6.05 -15.59
C ARG A 176 -3.49 7.38 -16.35
N THR A 177 -4.48 7.56 -17.23
CA THR A 177 -4.58 8.74 -18.10
C THR A 177 -4.71 10.03 -17.30
N SER A 178 -5.52 10.03 -16.23
CA SER A 178 -5.69 11.20 -15.36
C SER A 178 -4.41 11.53 -14.58
N CYS A 179 -3.66 10.51 -14.13
CA CYS A 179 -2.39 10.72 -13.44
C CYS A 179 -1.33 11.28 -14.39
N GLU A 180 -1.19 10.69 -15.57
CA GLU A 180 -0.21 11.13 -16.57
C GLU A 180 -0.54 12.54 -17.10
N ALA A 181 -1.81 12.85 -17.36
CA ALA A 181 -2.26 14.19 -17.72
C ALA A 181 -2.03 15.24 -16.62
N ALA A 182 -1.88 14.82 -15.36
CA ALA A 182 -1.54 15.69 -14.24
C ALA A 182 -0.01 15.81 -14.00
N GLY A 183 0.82 15.13 -14.80
CA GLY A 183 2.27 15.18 -14.72
C GLY A 183 2.93 14.06 -13.90
N PHE A 184 2.17 13.04 -13.49
CA PHE A 184 2.74 11.87 -12.81
C PHE A 184 3.25 10.83 -13.78
N LYS A 185 4.37 10.18 -13.43
CA LYS A 185 4.64 8.83 -13.93
C LYS A 185 3.75 7.86 -13.16
N TYR A 186 2.94 7.05 -13.84
CA TYR A 186 1.98 6.15 -13.20
C TYR A 186 2.47 4.70 -13.17
N LEU A 187 2.32 4.06 -12.01
CA LEU A 187 2.56 2.64 -11.77
C LEU A 187 1.34 2.02 -11.09
N GLY A 188 0.77 0.96 -11.69
CA GLY A 188 -0.31 0.16 -11.09
C GLY A 188 0.16 -1.25 -10.70
N THR A 189 -0.58 -1.89 -9.80
CA THR A 189 -0.38 -3.32 -9.48
C THR A 189 -1.21 -4.19 -10.43
N GLY A 190 -0.57 -5.14 -11.11
CA GLY A 190 -1.27 -6.05 -12.02
C GLY A 190 -1.76 -5.39 -13.31
N ARG A 191 -1.17 -4.24 -13.69
CA ARG A 191 -1.41 -3.54 -14.95
C ARG A 191 -0.08 -3.38 -15.71
N PRO A 192 -0.08 -3.46 -17.04
CA PRO A 192 1.11 -3.16 -17.86
C PRO A 192 1.54 -1.71 -17.69
#